data_AF-A0A8I1GUK0-F1
#
_entry.id   AF-A0A8I1GUK0-F1
#
_cell.length_a   1.000
_cell.length_b   1.000
_cell.length_c   1.000
_cell.angle_alpha   90.00
_cell.angle_beta   90.00
_cell.angle_gamma   90.00
#
_symmetry.space_group_name_H-M   'P 1'
#
loop_
_entity.id
_entity.type
_entity.pdbx_description
1 polymer ?
#
loop_
_entity_poly.entity_id
_entity_poly.type
_entity_poly.pdbx_seq_one_letter_code
_entity_poly.pdbx_strand_id
1 'polypeptide(L)'
;NTKVAQTTVEGTKTWKDGNTTSRPTTIKADLLQNGKVIDTKEVSAAGEWKYAFTDLAAYDAEGNAYKYEVKEQPVDGYKSEVHGYDITNT
;
A
#
# COMPACT_ATOMS: atom_id res chain seq x y z
N ASN A 1 -15.24 -19.33 19.36
CA ASN A 1 -15.04 -18.28 18.32
C ASN A 1 -14.02 -17.27 18.80
N THR A 2 -12.75 -17.53 18.54
CA THR A 2 -11.68 -16.54 18.77
C THR A 2 -11.83 -15.51 17.67
N LYS A 3 -12.44 -14.37 17.99
CA LYS A 3 -12.56 -13.25 17.06
C LYS A 3 -11.18 -12.64 16.94
N VAL A 4 -10.37 -13.16 16.01
CA VAL A 4 -9.07 -12.56 15.69
C VAL A 4 -9.38 -11.13 15.27
N ALA A 5 -8.89 -10.14 16.02
CA ALA A 5 -9.08 -8.75 15.62
C ALA A 5 -8.37 -8.59 14.27
N GLN A 6 -9.12 -8.24 13.24
CA GLN A 6 -8.59 -7.96 11.92
C GLN A 6 -8.55 -6.46 11.70
N THR A 7 -7.61 -6.02 10.88
CA THR A 7 -7.50 -4.66 10.39
C THR A 7 -7.51 -4.66 8.87
N THR A 8 -7.77 -3.49 8.31
CA THR A 8 -7.75 -3.26 6.87
C THR A 8 -6.86 -2.06 6.60
N VAL A 9 -5.99 -2.21 5.60
CA VAL A 9 -5.12 -1.12 5.15
C VAL A 9 -5.55 -0.76 3.75
N GLU A 10 -6.15 0.41 3.60
CA GLU A 10 -6.56 0.95 2.32
C GLU A 10 -5.77 2.22 2.03
N GLY A 11 -5.48 2.43 0.75
CA GLY A 11 -4.72 3.58 0.29
C GLY A 11 -5.07 3.93 -1.13
N THR A 12 -4.84 5.20 -1.46
CA THR A 12 -5.02 5.71 -2.82
C THR A 12 -3.69 6.17 -3.39
N LYS A 13 -3.52 5.94 -4.69
CA LYS A 13 -2.38 6.40 -5.45
C LYS A 13 -2.76 7.66 -6.23
N THR A 14 -2.07 8.76 -5.92
CA THR A 14 -2.21 10.04 -6.61
C THR A 14 -0.96 10.36 -7.44
N TRP A 15 -1.15 10.93 -8.62
CA TRP A 15 -0.07 11.39 -9.49
C TRP A 15 -0.12 12.92 -9.60
N LYS A 16 0.97 13.61 -9.24
CA LYS A 16 1.17 15.07 -9.27
C LYS A 16 2.20 15.49 -10.33
N ASP A 17 2.28 14.77 -11.44
CA ASP A 17 3.27 15.01 -12.51
C ASP A 17 2.80 16.01 -13.58
N GLY A 18 1.51 16.44 -13.55
CA GLY A 18 0.96 17.38 -14.52
C GLY A 18 0.86 16.83 -15.96
N ASN A 19 1.48 15.67 -16.22
CA ASN A 19 1.41 14.92 -17.46
C ASN A 19 0.92 13.47 -17.19
N THR A 20 0.61 12.73 -18.25
CA THR A 20 0.25 11.30 -18.21
C THR A 20 1.08 10.45 -19.16
N THR A 21 1.92 11.08 -20.00
CA THR A 21 2.59 10.42 -21.13
C THR A 21 3.67 9.42 -20.71
N SER A 22 4.37 9.67 -19.60
CA SER A 22 5.43 8.78 -19.06
C SER A 22 4.95 7.91 -17.90
N ARG A 23 3.64 7.95 -17.60
CA ARG A 23 3.10 7.25 -16.44
C ARG A 23 3.10 5.74 -16.69
N PRO A 24 3.62 4.93 -15.76
CA PRO A 24 3.48 3.48 -15.88
C PRO A 24 2.00 3.08 -15.84
N THR A 25 1.67 1.98 -16.49
CA THR A 25 0.31 1.43 -16.47
C THR A 25 -0.05 0.82 -15.12
N THR A 26 0.95 0.32 -14.39
CA THR A 26 0.80 -0.30 -13.07
C THR A 26 1.96 0.09 -12.14
N ILE A 27 1.70 0.07 -10.84
CA ILE A 27 2.69 0.20 -9.77
C ILE A 27 2.54 -0.99 -8.83
N LYS A 28 3.54 -1.21 -7.99
CA LYS A 28 3.48 -2.22 -6.92
C LYS A 28 3.55 -1.53 -5.56
N ALA A 29 2.51 -1.74 -4.77
CA ALA A 29 2.45 -1.31 -3.37
C ALA A 29 2.72 -2.53 -2.48
N ASP A 30 3.82 -2.51 -1.75
CA ASP A 30 4.20 -3.52 -0.78
C ASP A 30 3.58 -3.17 0.58
N LEU A 31 2.91 -4.14 1.20
CA LEU A 31 2.45 -4.06 2.58
C LEU A 31 3.52 -4.64 3.50
N LEU A 32 3.99 -3.81 4.41
CA LEU A 32 4.95 -4.18 5.44
C LEU A 32 4.22 -4.41 6.76
N GLN A 33 4.47 -5.56 7.39
CA GLN A 33 4.06 -5.87 8.75
C GLN A 33 5.32 -5.89 9.62
N ASN A 34 5.38 -5.02 10.63
CA ASN A 34 6.55 -4.85 11.50
C ASN A 34 7.87 -4.65 10.70
N GLY A 35 7.80 -3.91 9.60
CA GLY A 35 8.96 -3.64 8.72
C GLY A 35 9.31 -4.76 7.73
N LYS A 36 8.55 -5.86 7.68
CA LYS A 36 8.74 -6.96 6.72
C LYS A 36 7.64 -6.95 5.68
N VAL A 37 7.99 -7.04 4.40
CA VAL A 37 7.00 -7.21 3.32
C VAL A 37 6.27 -8.54 3.50
N ILE A 38 4.94 -8.49 3.60
CA ILE A 38 4.08 -9.67 3.73
C ILE A 38 3.13 -9.85 2.56
N ASP A 39 2.83 -8.78 1.83
CA ASP A 39 1.96 -8.80 0.67
C ASP A 39 2.36 -7.69 -0.32
N THR A 40 2.01 -7.87 -1.59
CA THR A 40 2.27 -6.91 -2.66
C THR A 40 1.03 -6.80 -3.53
N LYS A 41 0.49 -5.59 -3.66
CA LYS A 41 -0.64 -5.30 -4.52
C LYS A 41 -0.19 -4.56 -5.77
N GLU A 42 -0.62 -5.05 -6.92
CA GLU A 42 -0.51 -4.30 -8.15
C GLU A 42 -1.66 -3.30 -8.25
N VAL A 43 -1.33 -2.03 -8.42
CA VAL A 43 -2.26 -0.91 -8.49
C VAL A 43 -2.15 -0.31 -9.87
N SER A 44 -3.28 -0.10 -10.53
CA SER A 44 -3.31 0.38 -11.91
C SER A 44 -4.43 1.39 -12.11
N ALA A 45 -4.40 2.07 -13.25
CA ALA A 45 -5.50 2.95 -13.64
C ALA A 45 -6.85 2.20 -13.76
N ALA A 46 -6.82 0.91 -14.10
CA ALA A 46 -8.03 0.09 -14.20
C ALA A 46 -8.73 -0.11 -12.83
N GLY A 47 -7.95 -0.15 -11.75
CA GLY A 47 -8.45 -0.16 -10.37
C GLY A 47 -8.63 1.25 -9.78
N GLU A 48 -8.74 2.28 -10.62
CA GLU A 48 -8.82 3.69 -10.20
C GLU A 48 -7.67 4.14 -9.30
N TRP A 49 -6.50 3.50 -9.39
CA TRP A 49 -5.36 3.78 -8.51
C TRP A 49 -5.66 3.53 -7.02
N LYS A 50 -6.61 2.65 -6.70
CA LYS A 50 -6.99 2.29 -5.32
C LYS A 50 -6.51 0.88 -4.97
N TYR A 51 -6.17 0.66 -3.71
CA TYR A 51 -5.87 -0.67 -3.19
C TYR A 51 -6.36 -0.81 -1.76
N ALA A 52 -6.65 -2.06 -1.40
CA ALA A 52 -7.00 -2.43 -0.05
C ALA A 52 -6.39 -3.81 0.25
N PHE A 53 -5.80 -3.90 1.43
CA PHE A 53 -5.36 -5.12 2.06
C PHE A 53 -6.36 -5.46 3.15
N THR A 54 -7.15 -6.51 2.91
CA THR A 54 -8.12 -7.02 3.88
C THR A 54 -7.54 -8.21 4.63
N ASP A 55 -8.23 -8.64 5.68
CA ASP A 55 -7.90 -9.85 6.43
C ASP A 55 -6.54 -9.83 7.14
N LEU A 56 -6.05 -8.63 7.47
CA LEU A 56 -4.79 -8.47 8.19
C LEU A 56 -5.01 -8.69 9.69
N ALA A 57 -4.15 -9.48 10.34
CA ALA A 57 -4.23 -9.66 11.78
C ALA A 57 -3.87 -8.35 12.51
N ALA A 58 -4.67 -7.89 13.45
CA ALA A 58 -4.33 -6.69 14.22
C ALA A 58 -3.26 -6.99 15.30
N TYR A 59 -3.20 -8.24 15.77
CA TYR A 59 -2.28 -8.67 16.83
C TYR A 59 -1.61 -10.00 16.48
N ASP A 60 -0.39 -10.19 16.98
CA ASP A 60 0.33 -11.47 16.89
C ASP A 60 -0.21 -12.50 17.89
N ALA A 61 0.38 -13.71 17.87
CA ALA A 61 0.00 -14.79 18.78
C ALA A 61 0.28 -14.48 20.26
N GLU A 62 1.15 -13.50 20.54
CA GLU A 62 1.52 -13.05 21.89
C GLU A 62 0.65 -11.87 22.36
N GLY A 63 -0.17 -11.30 21.47
CA GLY A 63 -1.05 -10.16 21.76
C GLY A 63 -0.44 -8.79 21.45
N ASN A 64 0.70 -8.71 20.77
CA ASN A 64 1.29 -7.44 20.36
C ASN A 64 0.65 -6.93 19.08
N ALA A 65 0.37 -5.62 19.01
CA ALA A 65 -0.22 -5.01 17.82
C ALA A 65 0.77 -5.05 16.64
N TYR A 66 0.29 -5.50 15.49
CA TYR A 66 1.05 -5.41 14.24
C TYR A 66 1.07 -3.97 13.73
N LYS A 67 2.27 -3.49 13.38
CA LYS A 67 2.44 -2.22 12.69
C LYS A 67 2.39 -2.48 11.19
N TYR A 68 1.39 -1.90 10.53
CA TYR A 68 1.27 -1.94 9.08
C TYR A 68 1.77 -0.65 8.45
N GLU A 69 2.58 -0.78 7.40
CA GLU A 69 3.10 0.33 6.63
C GLU A 69 3.01 -0.03 5.15
N VAL A 70 2.72 0.95 4.30
CA VAL A 70 2.69 0.74 2.85
C VAL A 70 3.93 1.38 2.24
N LYS A 71 4.54 0.69 1.29
CA LYS A 71 5.67 1.21 0.53
C LYS A 71 5.46 0.97 -0.95
N GLU A 72 5.64 2.01 -1.75
CA GLU A 72 5.70 1.84 -3.19
C GLU A 72 7.07 1.32 -3.64
N GLN A 73 7.07 0.39 -4.59
CA GLN A 73 8.30 0.02 -5.30
C GLN A 73 8.77 1.17 -6.19
N PRO A 74 10.09 1.43 -6.27
CA PRO A 74 10.63 2.54 -7.03
C PRO A 74 10.11 2.51 -8.46
N VAL A 75 9.44 3.59 -8.85
CA VAL A 75 8.96 3.80 -10.21
C VAL A 75 10.00 4.63 -10.94
N ASP A 76 10.48 4.14 -12.08
CA ASP A 76 11.48 4.84 -12.88
C ASP A 76 10.99 6.24 -13.27
N GLY A 77 11.79 7.26 -12.96
CA GLY A 77 11.47 8.66 -13.25
C GLY A 77 10.50 9.35 -12.28
N TYR A 78 10.02 8.68 -11.22
CA TYR A 78 9.08 9.26 -10.27
C TYR A 78 9.57 9.21 -8.83
N LYS A 79 9.23 10.25 -8.05
CA LYS A 79 9.47 10.25 -6.61
C LYS A 79 8.19 9.87 -5.87
N SER A 80 8.25 8.76 -5.13
CA SER A 80 7.16 8.27 -4.29
C SER A 80 7.21 8.87 -2.88
N GLU A 81 6.09 9.42 -2.43
CA GLU A 81 5.89 9.92 -1.08
C GLU A 81 4.67 9.24 -0.45
N VAL A 82 4.83 8.64 0.73
CA VAL A 82 3.75 7.92 1.42
C VAL A 82 3.28 8.76 2.61
N HIS A 83 2.00 9.12 2.63
CA HIS A 83 1.34 9.84 3.72
C HIS A 83 0.33 8.92 4.38
N GLY A 84 0.73 8.30 5.51
CA GLY A 84 -0.06 7.24 6.13
C GLY A 84 -0.09 5.99 5.25
N TYR A 85 -1.17 5.83 4.48
CA TYR A 85 -1.32 4.77 3.49
C TYR A 85 -1.55 5.27 2.07
N ASP A 86 -1.67 6.59 1.87
CA ASP A 86 -1.81 7.18 0.54
C ASP A 86 -0.44 7.42 -0.08
N ILE A 87 -0.30 7.05 -1.35
CA ILE A 87 0.95 7.21 -2.08
C ILE A 87 0.77 8.36 -3.08
N THR A 88 1.68 9.32 -3.07
CA THR A 88 1.76 10.38 -4.07
C THR A 88 3.03 10.22 -4.89
N ASN A 89 2.91 10.15 -6.23
CA ASN A 89 4.05 10.31 -7.13
C ASN A 89 4.09 11.72 -7.69
N THR A 90 5.24 12.35 -7.56
CA THR A 90 5.59 13.63 -8.18
C THR A 90 6.67 13.43 -9.22
#